data_AF-Q9G3Y5-F1
#
_entry.id   AF-Q9G3Y5-F1
#
_cell.length_a   1.000
_cell.length_b   1.000
_cell.length_c   1.000
_cell.angle_alpha   90.00
_cell.angle_beta   90.00
_cell.angle_gamma   90.00
#
_symmetry.space_group_name_H-M   'P 1'
#
loop_
_entity.id
_entity.type
_entity.pdbx_description
1 polymer ?
#
loop_
_entity_poly.entity_id
_entity_poly.type
_entity_poly.pdbx_seq_one_letter_code
_entity_poly.pdbx_strand_id
1 'polypeptide(L)'
;MLKILIPTLMLVPTTWMTPHKWLWPTTLMHSLLIALTSFLWLLNTAETGWSSLNFYMATDPLSTPLLVLTCWLLPLMILASQNHTAYEPLNRQRMYLTLLTSLQIFLILAFGATEIIMFYVMFEATLIPTLILITRWGNQTERLNAGVYFLFYTLAGSLPLLVALLLLQNSTGTLSLLTIQYSDPVELSSYAHKLWWAGCLLAFLVKMPLYGVHLWLPKAHVEAPIAGSMILAAVLLKLGGYGMMRMVVMLEPLTKELSYPFIVFALWGVIMTGSICLRQTDLKSLIAYSSVSHMGLVVGGILIQTPWGFSGALVLMIAHGLASSALFCLANTSYERTHSRTMLLARGLQMVLPLMTTWWFIASLANLALPPLPNLMGELMIITSLFNWSWWTIILTGTGTLITASYSLYMF
;
A
#
# COMPACT_ATOMS: atom_id res chain seq x y z
N MET A 1 -13.30 16.72 -0.48
CA MET A 1 -12.90 15.77 -1.54
C MET A 1 -13.07 16.27 -2.99
N LEU A 2 -14.23 16.81 -3.41
CA LEU A 2 -14.49 17.16 -4.82
C LEU A 2 -13.49 18.13 -5.47
N LYS A 3 -12.91 19.05 -4.70
CA LYS A 3 -11.89 20.02 -5.16
C LYS A 3 -10.65 19.35 -5.77
N ILE A 4 -10.33 18.12 -5.37
CA ILE A 4 -9.20 17.34 -5.90
C ILE A 4 -9.70 16.27 -6.88
N LEU A 5 -10.85 15.66 -6.60
CA LEU A 5 -11.44 14.64 -7.46
C LEU A 5 -11.78 15.17 -8.88
N ILE A 6 -12.37 16.36 -8.99
CA ILE A 6 -12.71 16.94 -10.30
C ILE A 6 -11.45 17.21 -11.15
N PRO A 7 -10.40 17.87 -10.63
CA PRO A 7 -9.13 17.97 -11.35
C PRO A 7 -8.54 16.61 -11.76
N THR A 8 -8.60 15.59 -10.91
CA THR A 8 -8.10 14.25 -11.27
C THR A 8 -8.91 13.61 -12.40
N LEU A 9 -10.24 13.78 -12.41
CA LEU A 9 -11.09 13.33 -13.52
C LEU A 9 -10.75 14.08 -14.82
N MET A 10 -10.47 15.38 -14.73
CA MET A 10 -10.07 16.21 -15.87
C MET A 10 -8.69 15.84 -16.44
N LEU A 11 -7.84 15.11 -15.71
CA LEU A 11 -6.61 14.57 -16.28
C LEU A 11 -6.91 13.60 -17.45
N VAL A 12 -8.01 12.84 -17.40
CA VAL A 12 -8.37 11.90 -18.48
C VAL A 12 -8.57 12.63 -19.82
N PRO A 13 -9.50 13.61 -19.97
CA PRO A 13 -9.65 14.32 -21.23
C PRO A 13 -8.39 15.10 -21.62
N THR A 14 -7.62 15.65 -20.67
CA THR A 14 -6.37 16.35 -21.02
C THR A 14 -5.33 15.41 -21.65
N THR A 15 -5.19 14.16 -21.17
CA THR A 15 -4.26 13.18 -21.78
C THR A 15 -4.61 12.86 -23.22
N TRP A 16 -5.90 12.85 -23.58
CA TRP A 16 -6.37 12.53 -24.93
C TRP A 16 -6.33 13.71 -25.89
N MET A 17 -6.60 14.93 -25.40
CA MET A 17 -6.67 16.14 -26.23
C MET A 17 -5.31 16.82 -26.43
N THR A 18 -4.33 16.56 -25.58
CA THR A 18 -3.01 17.19 -25.67
C THR A 18 -2.21 16.71 -26.89
N PRO A 19 -1.47 17.62 -27.57
CA PRO A 19 -0.60 17.24 -28.67
C PRO A 19 0.59 16.40 -28.17
N HIS A 20 1.10 15.48 -29.00
CA HIS A 20 2.14 14.50 -28.64
C HIS A 20 3.34 15.10 -27.90
N LYS A 21 3.89 16.22 -28.38
CA LYS A 21 5.07 16.87 -27.79
C LYS A 21 4.86 17.31 -26.33
N TRP A 22 3.62 17.63 -25.98
CA TRP A 22 3.26 18.20 -24.69
C TRP A 22 2.57 17.20 -23.76
N LEU A 23 2.33 15.96 -24.21
CA LEU A 23 1.59 14.95 -23.47
C LEU A 23 2.19 14.67 -22.08
N TRP A 24 3.48 14.35 -22.01
CA TRP A 24 4.15 14.06 -20.73
C TRP A 24 4.36 15.32 -19.86
N PRO A 25 4.84 16.46 -20.39
CA PRO A 25 4.99 17.68 -19.59
C PRO A 25 3.67 18.22 -19.02
N THR A 26 2.58 18.22 -19.80
CA THR A 26 1.28 18.75 -19.34
C THR A 26 0.66 17.86 -18.27
N THR A 27 0.68 16.54 -18.46
CA THR A 27 0.15 15.59 -17.47
C THR A 27 0.96 15.59 -16.18
N LEU A 28 2.28 15.75 -16.28
CA LEU A 28 3.14 15.96 -15.12
C LEU A 28 2.84 17.26 -14.39
N MET A 29 2.72 18.38 -15.10
CA MET A 29 2.44 19.68 -14.48
C MET A 29 1.09 19.67 -13.75
N HIS A 30 0.03 19.18 -14.40
CA HIS A 30 -1.30 19.15 -13.80
C HIS A 30 -1.38 18.17 -12.62
N SER A 31 -0.71 17.02 -12.69
CA SER A 31 -0.65 16.10 -11.55
C SER A 31 0.16 16.63 -10.37
N LEU A 32 1.25 17.37 -10.62
CA LEU A 32 1.99 18.07 -9.58
C LEU A 32 1.14 19.14 -8.91
N LEU A 33 0.35 19.91 -9.68
CA LEU A 33 -0.60 20.88 -9.12
C LEU A 33 -1.65 20.20 -8.23
N ILE A 34 -2.17 19.04 -8.65
CA ILE A 34 -3.08 18.23 -7.83
C ILE A 34 -2.38 17.76 -6.55
N ALA A 35 -1.13 17.28 -6.63
CA ALA A 35 -0.35 16.87 -5.47
C ALA A 35 -0.15 18.04 -4.48
N LEU A 36 0.21 19.23 -4.97
CA LEU A 36 0.41 20.41 -4.14
C LEU A 36 -0.90 20.87 -3.47
N THR A 37 -2.02 20.86 -4.21
CA THR A 37 -3.32 21.21 -3.63
C THR A 37 -3.81 20.19 -2.60
N SER A 38 -3.34 18.92 -2.66
CA SER A 38 -3.70 17.90 -1.66
C SER A 38 -3.20 18.22 -0.24
N PHE A 39 -2.11 18.99 -0.10
CA PHE A 39 -1.61 19.43 1.21
C PHE A 39 -2.61 20.31 1.97
N LEU A 40 -3.61 20.89 1.30
CA LEU A 40 -4.69 21.61 1.97
C LEU A 40 -5.49 20.73 2.95
N TRP A 41 -5.51 19.40 2.75
CA TRP A 41 -6.15 18.47 3.66
C TRP A 41 -5.42 18.30 5.00
N LEU A 42 -4.12 18.61 5.05
CA LEU A 42 -3.34 18.53 6.30
C LEU A 42 -3.60 19.71 7.24
N LEU A 43 -4.18 20.80 6.73
CA LEU A 43 -4.34 22.06 7.47
C LEU A 43 -5.43 22.04 8.54
N ASN A 44 -6.20 20.95 8.67
CA ASN A 44 -7.28 20.92 9.63
C ASN A 44 -6.79 20.46 11.01
N THR A 45 -6.68 21.41 11.93
CA THR A 45 -6.14 21.26 13.30
C THR A 45 -7.21 20.89 14.33
N ALA A 46 -8.47 20.70 13.94
CA ALA A 46 -9.51 20.26 14.86
C ALA A 46 -9.30 18.78 15.20
N GLU A 47 -8.96 18.50 16.47
CA GLU A 47 -8.26 17.28 16.89
C GLU A 47 -9.00 15.95 16.72
N THR A 48 -10.30 15.90 16.49
CA THR A 48 -11.03 14.63 16.74
C THR A 48 -12.20 14.38 15.79
N GLY A 49 -12.08 14.71 14.51
CA GLY A 49 -13.22 14.57 13.63
C GLY A 49 -12.95 14.37 12.15
N TRP A 50 -14.02 13.91 11.51
CA TRP A 50 -14.16 13.94 10.06
C TRP A 50 -14.28 15.38 9.58
N SER A 51 -13.69 15.64 8.43
CA SER A 51 -13.60 16.93 7.76
C SER A 51 -13.98 16.78 6.29
N SER A 52 -14.25 17.90 5.62
CA SER A 52 -14.67 17.92 4.22
C SER A 52 -15.85 16.99 3.86
N LEU A 53 -16.80 16.88 4.80
CA LEU A 53 -17.96 16.00 4.74
C LEU A 53 -18.86 16.30 3.53
N ASN A 54 -19.25 15.23 2.86
CA ASN A 54 -20.36 15.12 1.94
C ASN A 54 -21.05 13.76 2.21
N PHE A 55 -22.24 13.52 1.66
CA PHE A 55 -23.00 12.28 1.92
C PHE A 55 -22.18 11.00 1.79
N TYR A 56 -21.32 10.93 0.77
CA TYR A 56 -20.52 9.74 0.45
C TYR A 56 -19.02 9.87 0.75
N MET A 57 -18.54 11.07 1.10
CA MET A 57 -17.11 11.33 1.19
C MET A 57 -16.74 12.18 2.39
N ALA A 58 -15.69 11.80 3.10
CA ALA A 58 -15.14 12.55 4.22
C ALA A 58 -13.65 12.24 4.41
N THR A 59 -12.96 13.09 5.16
CA THR A 59 -11.53 12.96 5.45
C THR A 59 -11.27 13.03 6.95
N ASP A 60 -10.46 12.14 7.49
CA ASP A 60 -10.10 12.12 8.91
C ASP A 60 -8.58 11.95 9.05
N PRO A 61 -8.00 12.02 10.27
CA PRO A 61 -6.55 11.92 10.48
C PRO A 61 -5.92 10.63 9.94
N LEU A 62 -6.73 9.58 9.75
CA LEU A 62 -6.29 8.32 9.18
C LEU A 62 -6.25 8.35 7.64
N SER A 63 -7.29 8.90 6.99
CA SER A 63 -7.36 8.96 5.53
C SER A 63 -6.54 10.08 4.92
N THR A 64 -6.37 11.22 5.61
CA THR A 64 -5.68 12.39 5.04
C THR A 64 -4.23 12.11 4.61
N PRO A 65 -3.38 11.42 5.39
CA PRO A 65 -2.00 11.20 4.97
C PRO A 65 -1.91 10.22 3.79
N LEU A 66 -2.78 9.21 3.76
CA LEU A 66 -2.87 8.25 2.66
C LEU A 66 -3.36 8.94 1.38
N LEU A 67 -4.36 9.80 1.48
CA LEU A 67 -4.85 10.61 0.36
C LEU A 67 -3.77 11.54 -0.20
N VAL A 68 -3.02 12.24 0.65
CA VAL A 68 -1.89 13.08 0.23
C VAL A 68 -0.81 12.22 -0.45
N LEU A 69 -0.45 11.07 0.12
CA LEU A 69 0.50 10.13 -0.48
C LEU A 69 0.03 9.67 -1.87
N THR A 70 -1.27 9.36 -2.04
CA THR A 70 -1.81 8.95 -3.35
C THR A 70 -1.68 10.04 -4.40
N CYS A 71 -1.93 11.30 -4.03
CA CYS A 71 -1.83 12.43 -4.95
C CYS A 71 -0.37 12.74 -5.28
N TRP A 72 0.51 12.64 -4.30
CA TRP A 72 1.96 12.83 -4.45
C TRP A 72 2.61 11.78 -5.37
N LEU A 73 2.11 10.55 -5.36
CA LEU A 73 2.73 9.45 -6.10
C LEU A 73 2.47 9.51 -7.62
N LEU A 74 1.36 10.10 -8.07
CA LEU A 74 1.04 10.17 -9.51
C LEU A 74 2.10 10.91 -10.35
N PRO A 75 2.53 12.15 -10.01
CA PRO A 75 3.58 12.81 -10.79
C PRO A 75 4.91 12.02 -10.78
N LEU A 76 5.24 11.35 -9.66
CA LEU A 76 6.43 10.51 -9.55
C LEU A 76 6.36 9.27 -10.47
N MET A 77 5.20 8.63 -10.55
CA MET A 77 4.96 7.52 -11.49
C MET A 77 5.06 7.96 -12.95
N ILE A 78 4.50 9.14 -13.27
CA ILE A 78 4.60 9.71 -14.61
C ILE A 78 6.08 9.94 -14.96
N LEU A 79 6.87 10.53 -14.06
CA LEU A 79 8.33 10.69 -14.27
C LEU A 79 9.04 9.34 -14.49
N ALA A 80 8.80 8.37 -13.61
CA ALA A 80 9.52 7.10 -13.66
C ALA A 80 9.21 6.26 -14.91
N SER A 81 8.01 6.41 -15.49
CA SER A 81 7.54 5.57 -16.60
C SER A 81 7.84 6.13 -18.00
N GLN A 82 8.22 7.40 -18.11
CA GLN A 82 8.46 8.08 -19.40
C GLN A 82 9.47 7.36 -20.29
N ASN A 83 10.60 6.94 -19.73
CA ASN A 83 11.70 6.38 -20.49
C ASN A 83 11.32 5.05 -21.16
N HIS A 84 10.80 4.11 -20.38
CA HIS A 84 10.40 2.79 -20.90
C HIS A 84 9.22 2.87 -21.89
N THR A 85 8.31 3.83 -21.72
CA THR A 85 7.12 3.97 -22.59
C THR A 85 7.37 4.83 -23.82
N ALA A 86 8.54 5.45 -23.97
CA ALA A 86 8.86 6.36 -25.09
C ALA A 86 8.72 5.68 -26.47
N TYR A 87 9.01 4.39 -26.55
CA TYR A 87 8.94 3.60 -27.79
C TYR A 87 7.53 3.06 -28.11
N GLU A 88 6.57 3.15 -27.19
CA GLU A 88 5.19 2.73 -27.45
C GLU A 88 4.45 3.73 -28.35
N PRO A 89 3.52 3.29 -29.21
CA PRO A 89 2.70 4.18 -30.01
C PRO A 89 1.87 5.13 -29.12
N LEU A 90 1.62 6.34 -29.63
CA LEU A 90 0.93 7.43 -28.94
C LEU A 90 -0.34 6.99 -28.20
N ASN A 91 -1.21 6.21 -28.86
CA ASN A 91 -2.48 5.78 -28.27
C ASN A 91 -2.27 4.88 -27.04
N ARG A 92 -1.19 4.09 -27.00
CA ARG A 92 -0.84 3.27 -25.83
C ARG A 92 -0.20 4.10 -24.73
N GLN A 93 0.60 5.12 -25.05
CA GLN A 93 1.08 6.07 -24.06
C GLN A 93 -0.08 6.82 -23.39
N ARG A 94 -1.07 7.27 -24.18
CA ARG A 94 -2.31 7.88 -23.68
C ARG A 94 -3.09 6.91 -22.78
N MET A 95 -3.29 5.68 -23.23
CA MET A 95 -3.98 4.65 -22.44
C MET A 95 -3.25 4.38 -21.12
N TYR A 96 -1.92 4.29 -21.14
CA TYR A 96 -1.10 4.11 -19.93
C TYR A 96 -1.32 5.23 -18.92
N LEU A 97 -1.26 6.49 -19.35
CA LEU A 97 -1.54 7.64 -18.50
C LEU A 97 -2.97 7.63 -17.97
N THR A 98 -3.96 7.25 -18.78
CA THR A 98 -5.35 7.11 -18.30
C THR A 98 -5.54 5.99 -17.29
N LEU A 99 -4.75 4.92 -17.36
CA LEU A 99 -4.77 3.86 -16.36
C LEU A 99 -4.17 4.34 -15.04
N LEU A 100 -3.08 5.11 -15.08
CA LEU A 100 -2.52 5.71 -13.87
C LEU A 100 -3.49 6.71 -13.22
N THR A 101 -4.16 7.55 -14.02
CA THR A 101 -5.12 8.54 -13.48
C THR A 101 -6.41 7.89 -12.98
N SER A 102 -6.96 6.90 -13.69
CA SER A 102 -8.13 6.14 -13.21
C SER A 102 -7.84 5.41 -11.90
N LEU A 103 -6.64 4.85 -11.76
CA LEU A 103 -6.19 4.22 -10.53
C LEU A 103 -6.11 5.25 -9.37
N GLN A 104 -5.58 6.46 -9.61
CA GLN A 104 -5.60 7.54 -8.62
C GLN A 104 -7.04 7.92 -8.23
N ILE A 105 -7.96 8.02 -9.18
CA ILE A 105 -9.38 8.36 -8.92
C ILE A 105 -10.01 7.31 -7.99
N PHE A 106 -9.83 6.02 -8.28
CA PHE A 106 -10.38 4.95 -7.43
C PHE A 106 -9.77 4.97 -6.02
N LEU A 107 -8.47 5.27 -5.89
CA LEU A 107 -7.83 5.38 -4.58
C LEU A 107 -8.34 6.57 -3.76
N ILE A 108 -8.52 7.74 -4.38
CA ILE A 108 -9.07 8.92 -3.71
C ILE A 108 -10.49 8.64 -3.22
N LEU A 109 -11.30 7.95 -4.02
CA LEU A 109 -12.64 7.53 -3.63
C LEU A 109 -12.62 6.48 -2.52
N ALA A 110 -11.70 5.51 -2.57
CA ALA A 110 -11.59 4.47 -1.55
C ALA A 110 -11.24 5.06 -0.17
N PHE A 111 -10.17 5.86 -0.06
CA PHE A 111 -9.80 6.47 1.22
C PHE A 111 -10.76 7.56 1.68
N GLY A 112 -11.49 8.17 0.75
CA GLY A 112 -12.50 9.18 1.06
C GLY A 112 -13.88 8.63 1.41
N ALA A 113 -14.18 7.34 1.18
CA ALA A 113 -15.53 6.79 1.32
C ALA A 113 -16.01 6.78 2.78
N THR A 114 -17.22 7.29 3.01
CA THR A 114 -17.92 7.21 4.31
C THR A 114 -18.70 5.91 4.48
N GLU A 115 -19.27 5.39 3.39
CA GLU A 115 -19.99 4.12 3.36
C GLU A 115 -19.03 2.96 3.09
N ILE A 116 -19.06 1.90 3.93
CA ILE A 116 -18.14 0.77 3.79
C ILE A 116 -18.35 0.01 2.48
N ILE A 117 -19.59 -0.07 1.97
CA ILE A 117 -19.86 -0.70 0.67
C ILE A 117 -19.26 0.09 -0.48
N MET A 118 -19.26 1.43 -0.40
CA MET A 118 -18.59 2.27 -1.40
C MET A 118 -17.07 2.07 -1.32
N PHE A 119 -16.52 1.99 -0.11
CA PHE A 119 -15.12 1.61 0.08
C PHE A 119 -14.81 0.26 -0.58
N TYR A 120 -15.65 -0.77 -0.39
CA TYR A 120 -15.48 -2.08 -1.03
C TYR A 120 -15.49 -2.00 -2.57
N VAL A 121 -16.47 -1.30 -3.16
CA VAL A 121 -16.56 -1.17 -4.62
C VAL A 121 -15.31 -0.47 -5.17
N MET A 122 -14.84 0.58 -4.50
CA MET A 122 -13.63 1.30 -4.93
C MET A 122 -12.36 0.49 -4.69
N PHE A 123 -12.29 -0.24 -3.57
CA PHE A 123 -11.24 -1.20 -3.23
C PHE A 123 -11.04 -2.24 -4.34
N GLU A 124 -12.13 -2.84 -4.82
CA GLU A 124 -12.11 -3.79 -5.94
C GLU A 124 -11.86 -3.10 -7.29
N ALA A 125 -12.41 -1.90 -7.52
CA ALA A 125 -12.20 -1.16 -8.75
C ALA A 125 -10.71 -0.85 -9.01
N THR A 126 -9.89 -0.68 -7.95
CA THR A 126 -8.43 -0.53 -8.11
C THR A 126 -7.75 -1.73 -8.76
N LEU A 127 -8.34 -2.93 -8.69
CA LEU A 127 -7.79 -4.13 -9.35
C LEU A 127 -7.78 -4.01 -10.86
N ILE A 128 -8.75 -3.32 -11.47
CA ILE A 128 -8.90 -3.30 -12.92
C ILE A 128 -7.73 -2.54 -13.57
N PRO A 129 -7.43 -1.26 -13.22
CA PRO A 129 -6.29 -0.57 -13.82
C PRO A 129 -4.96 -1.24 -13.50
N THR A 130 -4.81 -1.78 -12.28
CA THR A 130 -3.56 -2.42 -11.85
C THR A 130 -3.28 -3.71 -12.61
N LEU A 131 -4.29 -4.56 -12.79
CA LEU A 131 -4.17 -5.77 -13.60
C LEU A 131 -3.77 -5.45 -15.03
N ILE A 132 -4.40 -4.43 -15.63
CA ILE A 132 -4.08 -4.01 -17.00
C ILE A 132 -2.63 -3.49 -17.05
N LEU A 133 -2.19 -2.68 -16.08
CA LEU A 133 -0.81 -2.19 -16.01
C LEU A 133 0.22 -3.33 -15.95
N ILE A 134 -0.02 -4.34 -15.10
CA ILE A 134 0.87 -5.51 -14.93
C ILE A 134 0.88 -6.36 -16.20
N THR A 135 -0.29 -6.80 -16.66
CA THR A 135 -0.39 -7.79 -17.75
C THR A 135 -0.03 -7.21 -19.12
N ARG A 136 -0.17 -5.89 -19.32
CA ARG A 136 0.08 -5.24 -20.60
C ARG A 136 1.48 -4.61 -20.71
N TRP A 137 1.94 -3.88 -19.69
CA TRP A 137 3.22 -3.16 -19.70
C TRP A 137 4.30 -3.83 -18.83
N GLY A 138 4.05 -5.01 -18.28
CA GLY A 138 5.11 -5.82 -17.67
C GLY A 138 6.10 -6.34 -18.71
N ASN A 139 7.38 -6.49 -18.36
CA ASN A 139 8.43 -6.83 -19.34
C ASN A 139 8.52 -8.32 -19.68
N GLN A 140 8.34 -9.23 -18.72
CA GLN A 140 8.54 -10.66 -18.95
C GLN A 140 7.22 -11.38 -19.29
N THR A 141 7.35 -12.63 -19.75
CA THR A 141 6.23 -13.52 -20.08
C THR A 141 5.35 -13.85 -18.86
N GLU A 142 5.96 -13.99 -17.68
CA GLU A 142 5.27 -14.34 -16.42
C GLU A 142 4.29 -13.27 -15.92
N ARG A 143 4.24 -12.07 -16.56
CA ARG A 143 3.30 -11.00 -16.21
C ARG A 143 1.83 -11.44 -16.25
N LEU A 144 1.47 -12.37 -17.14
CA LEU A 144 0.11 -12.90 -17.21
C LEU A 144 -0.19 -13.76 -15.98
N ASN A 145 0.74 -14.65 -15.64
CA ASN A 145 0.63 -15.50 -14.47
C ASN A 145 0.59 -14.66 -13.18
N ALA A 146 1.47 -13.67 -13.05
CA ALA A 146 1.48 -12.71 -11.95
C ALA A 146 0.14 -11.96 -11.83
N GLY A 147 -0.45 -11.55 -12.96
CA GLY A 147 -1.79 -10.96 -12.99
C GLY A 147 -2.89 -11.90 -12.50
N VAL A 148 -2.84 -13.18 -12.88
CA VAL A 148 -3.78 -14.22 -12.40
C VAL A 148 -3.65 -14.41 -10.89
N TYR A 149 -2.42 -14.54 -10.36
CA TYR A 149 -2.20 -14.63 -8.90
C TYR A 149 -2.74 -13.40 -8.17
N PHE A 150 -2.43 -12.20 -8.65
CA PHE A 150 -2.90 -10.96 -8.04
C PHE A 150 -4.43 -10.89 -8.01
N LEU A 151 -5.10 -11.16 -9.13
CA LEU A 151 -6.55 -11.09 -9.26
C LEU A 151 -7.26 -12.11 -8.36
N PHE A 152 -6.89 -13.40 -8.43
CA PHE A 152 -7.63 -14.45 -7.75
C PHE A 152 -7.39 -14.46 -6.24
N TYR A 153 -6.20 -14.09 -5.77
CA TYR A 153 -5.98 -13.92 -4.34
C TYR A 153 -6.92 -12.84 -3.80
N THR A 154 -6.96 -11.68 -4.45
CA THR A 154 -7.78 -10.56 -3.96
C THR A 154 -9.27 -10.87 -4.05
N LEU A 155 -9.77 -11.44 -5.15
CA LEU A 155 -11.18 -11.79 -5.30
C LEU A 155 -11.62 -12.89 -4.33
N ALA A 156 -10.79 -13.91 -4.11
CA ALA A 156 -11.10 -14.99 -3.17
C ALA A 156 -11.20 -14.47 -1.73
N GLY A 157 -10.37 -13.47 -1.37
CA GLY A 157 -10.45 -12.82 -0.07
C GLY A 157 -11.61 -11.83 0.06
N SER A 158 -11.95 -11.11 -1.01
CA SER A 158 -12.89 -9.99 -0.98
C SER A 158 -14.36 -10.36 -1.17
N LEU A 159 -14.69 -11.44 -1.88
CA LEU A 159 -16.07 -11.90 -2.00
C LEU A 159 -16.69 -12.28 -0.63
N PRO A 160 -15.99 -12.97 0.29
CA PRO A 160 -16.46 -13.15 1.67
C PRO A 160 -16.73 -11.83 2.41
N LEU A 161 -15.89 -10.81 2.19
CA LEU A 161 -16.10 -9.48 2.76
C LEU A 161 -17.40 -8.85 2.24
N LEU A 162 -17.70 -8.97 0.93
CA LEU A 162 -18.96 -8.45 0.38
C LEU A 162 -20.18 -9.09 1.06
N VAL A 163 -20.19 -10.41 1.20
CA VAL A 163 -21.28 -11.13 1.89
C VAL A 163 -21.39 -10.67 3.34
N ALA A 164 -20.25 -10.52 4.03
CA ALA A 164 -20.23 -10.05 5.42
C ALA A 164 -20.78 -8.62 5.57
N LEU A 165 -20.48 -7.72 4.64
CA LEU A 165 -21.00 -6.35 4.64
C LEU A 165 -22.49 -6.28 4.34
N LEU A 166 -23.01 -7.12 3.43
CA LEU A 166 -24.44 -7.18 3.16
C LEU A 166 -25.23 -7.72 4.36
N LEU A 167 -24.68 -8.71 5.07
CA LEU A 167 -25.26 -9.20 6.32
C LEU A 167 -25.28 -8.10 7.39
N LEU A 168 -24.17 -7.36 7.52
CA LEU A 168 -24.08 -6.23 8.44
C LEU A 168 -25.14 -5.17 8.11
N GLN A 169 -25.25 -4.76 6.84
CA GLN A 169 -26.25 -3.80 6.38
C GLN A 169 -27.69 -4.21 6.73
N ASN A 170 -28.02 -5.50 6.58
CA ASN A 170 -29.35 -6.00 6.92
C ASN A 170 -29.62 -5.98 8.44
N SER A 171 -28.58 -6.14 9.26
CA SER A 171 -28.71 -6.14 10.73
C SER A 171 -28.72 -4.74 11.35
N THR A 172 -27.81 -3.85 10.94
CA THR A 172 -27.65 -2.51 11.50
C THR A 172 -28.44 -1.44 10.74
N GLY A 173 -28.95 -1.76 9.54
CA GLY A 173 -29.66 -0.84 8.65
C GLY A 173 -28.75 0.18 7.95
N THR A 174 -27.49 0.34 8.36
CA THR A 174 -26.53 1.28 7.77
C THR A 174 -25.10 0.74 7.77
N LEU A 175 -24.32 1.10 6.74
CA LEU A 175 -22.88 0.81 6.59
C LEU A 175 -22.03 2.09 6.69
N SER A 176 -22.62 3.20 7.13
CA SER A 176 -21.90 4.46 7.21
C SER A 176 -20.95 4.40 8.41
N LEU A 177 -19.65 4.64 8.18
CA LEU A 177 -18.62 4.65 9.21
C LEU A 177 -18.91 5.69 10.32
N LEU A 178 -19.70 6.70 10.01
CA LEU A 178 -20.10 7.77 10.93
C LEU A 178 -21.22 7.32 11.87
N THR A 179 -22.24 6.62 11.36
CA THR A 179 -23.41 6.23 12.15
C THR A 179 -23.21 4.93 12.89
N ILE A 180 -22.47 3.98 12.29
CA ILE A 180 -22.34 2.64 12.83
C ILE A 180 -21.58 2.62 14.17
N GLN A 181 -20.74 3.62 14.45
CA GLN A 181 -20.07 3.80 15.75
C GLN A 181 -21.06 4.03 16.91
N TYR A 182 -22.29 4.46 16.60
CA TYR A 182 -23.37 4.70 17.56
C TYR A 182 -24.43 3.59 17.53
N SER A 183 -24.20 2.52 16.76
CA SER A 183 -25.11 1.36 16.77
C SER A 183 -24.88 0.49 18.02
N ASP A 184 -25.93 -0.21 18.43
CA ASP A 184 -25.84 -1.13 19.58
C ASP A 184 -24.77 -2.21 19.33
N PRO A 185 -24.01 -2.61 20.36
CA PRO A 185 -22.97 -3.61 20.22
C PRO A 185 -23.58 -4.94 19.76
N VAL A 186 -22.99 -5.53 18.71
CA VAL A 186 -23.43 -6.83 18.20
C VAL A 186 -23.11 -7.91 19.22
N GLU A 187 -24.09 -8.74 19.58
CA GLU A 187 -23.84 -9.95 20.38
C GLU A 187 -23.12 -11.00 19.53
N LEU A 188 -21.81 -11.18 19.77
CA LEU A 188 -20.92 -11.94 18.88
C LEU A 188 -20.48 -13.30 19.48
N SER A 189 -21.40 -14.15 19.92
CA SER A 189 -21.05 -15.39 20.65
C SER A 189 -21.00 -16.67 19.79
N SER A 190 -21.83 -16.77 18.76
CA SER A 190 -21.98 -17.95 17.91
C SER A 190 -20.80 -18.22 16.95
N TYR A 191 -20.66 -19.47 16.49
CA TYR A 191 -19.70 -19.84 15.43
C TYR A 191 -19.92 -19.07 14.12
N ALA A 192 -21.17 -18.70 13.81
CA ALA A 192 -21.48 -17.88 12.64
C ALA A 192 -20.82 -16.50 12.72
N HIS A 193 -20.77 -15.88 13.91
CA HIS A 193 -20.07 -14.61 14.12
C HIS A 193 -18.56 -14.75 13.95
N LYS A 194 -17.97 -15.89 14.34
CA LYS A 194 -16.53 -16.16 14.10
C LYS A 194 -16.22 -16.29 12.61
N LEU A 195 -17.09 -16.93 11.83
CA LEU A 195 -16.95 -17.01 10.37
C LEU A 195 -17.17 -15.65 9.69
N TRP A 196 -18.15 -14.88 10.16
CA TRP A 196 -18.40 -13.52 9.68
C TRP A 196 -17.21 -12.60 9.96
N TRP A 197 -16.62 -12.66 11.16
CA TRP A 197 -15.40 -11.94 11.52
C TRP A 197 -14.24 -12.28 10.59
N ALA A 198 -14.06 -13.57 10.27
CA ALA A 198 -13.05 -13.99 9.30
C ALA A 198 -13.35 -13.42 7.90
N GLY A 199 -14.62 -13.47 7.46
CA GLY A 199 -15.06 -12.84 6.21
C GLY A 199 -14.74 -11.35 6.13
N CYS A 200 -14.90 -10.61 7.24
CA CYS A 200 -14.56 -9.19 7.32
C CYS A 200 -13.05 -8.92 7.20
N LEU A 201 -12.16 -9.79 7.68
CA LEU A 201 -10.72 -9.51 7.73
C LEU A 201 -9.90 -10.15 6.59
N LEU A 202 -10.33 -11.28 6.05
CA LEU A 202 -9.56 -12.05 5.06
C LEU A 202 -9.16 -11.22 3.84
N ALA A 203 -10.07 -10.39 3.32
CA ALA A 203 -9.79 -9.50 2.18
C ALA A 203 -8.59 -8.57 2.45
N PHE A 204 -8.54 -7.99 3.65
CA PHE A 204 -7.49 -7.06 4.04
C PHE A 204 -6.18 -7.76 4.33
N LEU A 205 -6.21 -8.96 4.93
CA LEU A 205 -5.02 -9.79 5.16
C LEU A 205 -4.41 -10.34 3.86
N VAL A 206 -5.21 -10.47 2.80
CA VAL A 206 -4.67 -10.80 1.48
C VAL A 206 -4.01 -9.57 0.84
N LYS A 207 -4.63 -8.39 0.94
CA LYS A 207 -4.08 -7.13 0.38
C LYS A 207 -2.88 -6.58 1.14
N MET A 208 -2.86 -6.70 2.46
CA MET A 208 -1.71 -6.51 3.33
C MET A 208 -1.13 -7.90 3.56
N PRO A 209 -0.33 -8.43 2.62
CA PRO A 209 -0.12 -9.85 2.48
C PRO A 209 0.48 -10.42 3.76
N LEU A 210 -0.36 -11.12 4.50
CA LEU A 210 0.09 -11.90 5.63
C LEU A 210 1.01 -13.01 5.12
N TYR A 211 1.98 -13.37 5.95
CA TYR A 211 2.76 -14.58 5.70
C TYR A 211 1.83 -15.79 5.46
N GLY A 212 2.19 -16.63 4.49
CA GLY A 212 1.30 -17.66 3.90
C GLY A 212 0.53 -17.20 2.66
N VAL A 213 -0.08 -16.01 2.67
CA VAL A 213 -0.91 -15.50 1.55
C VAL A 213 -0.14 -14.48 0.67
N HIS A 214 1.12 -14.20 1.01
CA HIS A 214 1.97 -13.21 0.34
C HIS A 214 2.54 -13.58 -1.03
N LEU A 215 2.35 -14.80 -1.53
CA LEU A 215 3.03 -15.29 -2.74
C LEU A 215 2.72 -14.50 -4.02
N TRP A 216 1.56 -13.83 -4.07
CA TRP A 216 1.21 -12.97 -5.19
C TRP A 216 2.09 -11.72 -5.27
N LEU A 217 2.59 -11.21 -4.14
CA LEU A 217 3.24 -9.91 -4.07
C LEU A 217 4.63 -9.91 -4.76
N PRO A 218 5.55 -10.86 -4.49
CA PRO A 218 6.83 -10.91 -5.19
C PRO A 218 6.65 -11.03 -6.70
N LYS A 219 5.69 -11.84 -7.17
CA LYS A 219 5.37 -11.97 -8.60
C LYS A 219 4.83 -10.67 -9.19
N ALA A 220 3.85 -10.06 -8.52
CA ALA A 220 3.21 -8.84 -9.00
C ALA A 220 4.20 -7.67 -9.10
N HIS A 221 5.04 -7.43 -8.09
CA HIS A 221 6.03 -6.34 -8.14
C HIS A 221 7.14 -6.57 -9.16
N VAL A 222 7.64 -7.81 -9.25
CA VAL A 222 8.77 -8.14 -10.10
C VAL A 222 8.39 -8.02 -11.57
N GLU A 223 7.15 -8.39 -11.92
CA GLU A 223 6.63 -8.35 -13.28
C GLU A 223 5.90 -7.07 -13.68
N ALA A 224 5.51 -6.23 -12.72
CA ALA A 224 4.95 -4.93 -13.01
C ALA A 224 5.97 -3.96 -13.67
N PRO A 225 5.49 -3.04 -14.53
CA PRO A 225 6.27 -1.85 -14.89
C PRO A 225 6.56 -0.99 -13.65
N ILE A 226 7.50 -0.06 -13.75
CA ILE A 226 7.93 0.76 -12.61
C ILE A 226 6.77 1.48 -11.91
N ALA A 227 5.89 2.18 -12.64
CA ALA A 227 4.74 2.84 -12.01
C ALA A 227 3.81 1.85 -11.29
N GLY A 228 3.59 0.67 -11.88
CA GLY A 228 2.83 -0.42 -11.25
C GLY A 228 3.46 -0.87 -9.93
N SER A 229 4.78 -1.10 -9.92
CA SER A 229 5.49 -1.48 -8.70
C SER A 229 5.47 -0.37 -7.63
N MET A 230 5.59 0.90 -8.02
CA MET A 230 5.54 2.05 -7.12
C MET A 230 4.17 2.17 -6.45
N ILE A 231 3.07 2.12 -7.21
CA ILE A 231 1.74 2.29 -6.63
C ILE A 231 1.29 1.08 -5.82
N LEU A 232 1.70 -0.11 -6.26
CA LEU A 232 1.43 -1.33 -5.51
C LEU A 232 2.11 -1.26 -4.15
N ALA A 233 3.38 -0.84 -4.10
CA ALA A 233 4.13 -0.78 -2.88
C ALA A 233 3.62 0.34 -1.97
N ALA A 234 3.44 1.54 -2.52
CA ALA A 234 3.18 2.72 -1.72
C ALA A 234 1.74 2.80 -1.20
N VAL A 235 0.75 2.38 -2.00
CA VAL A 235 -0.65 2.66 -1.69
C VAL A 235 -1.53 1.42 -1.67
N LEU A 236 -1.41 0.49 -2.63
CA LEU A 236 -2.36 -0.64 -2.71
C LEU A 236 -2.25 -1.60 -1.52
N LEU A 237 -1.06 -1.79 -0.96
CA LEU A 237 -0.92 -2.52 0.31
C LEU A 237 -1.65 -1.77 1.43
N LYS A 238 -1.46 -0.45 1.51
CA LYS A 238 -1.98 0.40 2.60
C LYS A 238 -3.49 0.48 2.60
N LEU A 239 -4.13 0.29 1.45
CA LEU A 239 -5.57 0.16 1.32
C LEU A 239 -6.11 -1.06 2.10
N GLY A 240 -5.33 -2.13 2.24
CA GLY A 240 -5.64 -3.23 3.16
C GLY A 240 -5.56 -2.81 4.63
N GLY A 241 -4.49 -2.11 5.03
CA GLY A 241 -4.32 -1.61 6.41
C GLY A 241 -5.39 -0.59 6.81
N TYR A 242 -5.74 0.31 5.88
CA TYR A 242 -6.84 1.25 6.01
C TYR A 242 -8.17 0.54 6.26
N GLY A 243 -8.54 -0.42 5.40
CA GLY A 243 -9.77 -1.18 5.54
C GLY A 243 -9.81 -1.98 6.85
N MET A 244 -8.67 -2.54 7.25
CA MET A 244 -8.53 -3.25 8.51
C MET A 244 -8.75 -2.32 9.71
N MET A 245 -8.11 -1.15 9.77
CA MET A 245 -8.33 -0.18 10.85
C MET A 245 -9.79 0.29 10.95
N ARG A 246 -10.49 0.44 9.83
CA ARG A 246 -11.93 0.80 9.81
C ARG A 246 -12.82 -0.32 10.32
N MET A 247 -12.57 -1.55 9.90
CA MET A 247 -13.43 -2.69 10.22
C MET A 247 -13.19 -3.24 11.62
N VAL A 248 -11.94 -3.24 12.09
CA VAL A 248 -11.54 -3.81 13.38
C VAL A 248 -12.26 -3.15 14.56
N VAL A 249 -12.59 -1.86 14.48
CA VAL A 249 -13.38 -1.15 15.49
C VAL A 249 -14.80 -1.73 15.63
N MET A 250 -15.39 -2.22 14.53
CA MET A 250 -16.73 -2.83 14.52
C MET A 250 -16.74 -4.29 14.96
N LEU A 251 -15.56 -4.92 15.02
CA LEU A 251 -15.41 -6.35 15.25
C LEU A 251 -15.10 -6.69 16.72
N GLU A 252 -15.06 -5.69 17.61
CA GLU A 252 -14.90 -5.92 19.05
C GLU A 252 -16.16 -6.52 19.67
N PRO A 253 -16.04 -7.44 20.65
CA PRO A 253 -14.82 -7.91 21.32
C PRO A 253 -14.13 -9.13 20.68
N LEU A 254 -14.70 -9.75 19.62
CA LEU A 254 -14.19 -11.00 19.02
C LEU A 254 -12.73 -10.92 18.55
N THR A 255 -12.26 -9.75 18.12
CA THR A 255 -10.87 -9.51 17.72
C THR A 255 -9.88 -9.93 18.80
N LYS A 256 -10.21 -9.74 20.08
CA LYS A 256 -9.33 -10.09 21.20
C LYS A 256 -9.09 -11.59 21.31
N GLU A 257 -10.05 -12.42 20.88
CA GLU A 257 -9.94 -13.89 20.92
C GLU A 257 -9.40 -14.47 19.62
N LEU A 258 -9.76 -13.91 18.46
CA LEU A 258 -9.47 -14.50 17.16
C LEU A 258 -8.19 -13.97 16.50
N SER A 259 -7.58 -12.90 17.02
CA SER A 259 -6.39 -12.27 16.44
C SER A 259 -5.09 -13.08 16.61
N TYR A 260 -4.99 -13.92 17.65
CA TYR A 260 -3.77 -14.66 17.97
C TYR A 260 -3.09 -15.37 16.78
N PRO A 261 -3.77 -16.23 15.99
CA PRO A 261 -3.12 -16.92 14.87
C PRO A 261 -2.53 -15.94 13.84
N PHE A 262 -3.21 -14.83 13.57
CA PHE A 262 -2.75 -13.84 12.61
C PHE A 262 -1.57 -13.03 13.14
N ILE A 263 -1.54 -12.71 14.44
CA ILE A 263 -0.38 -12.07 15.08
C ILE A 263 0.83 -13.01 15.00
N VAL A 264 0.66 -14.30 15.27
CA VAL A 264 1.75 -15.29 15.16
C VAL A 264 2.29 -15.37 13.73
N PHE A 265 1.41 -15.46 12.72
CA PHE A 265 1.84 -15.45 11.32
C PHE A 265 2.51 -14.15 10.92
N ALA A 266 2.05 -13.00 11.43
CA ALA A 266 2.66 -11.71 11.16
C ALA A 266 4.09 -11.64 11.72
N LEU A 267 4.28 -11.96 13.00
CA LEU A 267 5.60 -11.90 13.67
C LEU A 267 6.59 -12.93 13.12
N TRP A 268 6.14 -14.17 12.91
CA TRP A 268 6.96 -15.19 12.27
C TRP A 268 7.29 -14.80 10.82
N GLY A 269 6.32 -14.20 10.14
CA GLY A 269 6.45 -13.67 8.79
C GLY A 269 7.56 -12.63 8.66
N VAL A 270 7.69 -11.71 9.62
CA VAL A 270 8.77 -10.70 9.64
C VAL A 270 10.14 -11.36 9.56
N ILE A 271 10.37 -12.39 10.39
CA ILE A 271 11.66 -13.11 10.44
C ILE A 271 11.88 -13.90 9.15
N MET A 272 10.88 -14.68 8.73
CA MET A 272 11.02 -15.56 7.57
C MET A 272 11.22 -14.77 6.28
N THR A 273 10.42 -13.75 6.03
CA THR A 273 10.56 -12.91 4.83
C THR A 273 11.85 -12.10 4.85
N GLY A 274 12.27 -11.59 6.03
CA GLY A 274 13.59 -10.99 6.19
C GLY A 274 14.74 -11.95 5.86
N SER A 275 14.66 -13.21 6.32
CA SER A 275 15.68 -14.23 6.02
C SER A 275 15.71 -14.61 4.53
N ILE A 276 14.55 -14.54 3.86
CA ILE A 276 14.44 -14.73 2.42
C ILE A 276 15.18 -13.59 1.70
N CYS A 277 15.01 -12.32 2.13
CA CYS A 277 15.70 -11.17 1.54
C CYS A 277 17.23 -11.34 1.50
N LEU A 278 17.84 -11.93 2.53
CA LEU A 278 19.29 -12.18 2.59
C LEU A 278 19.80 -13.13 1.50
N ARG A 279 18.93 -13.96 0.93
CA ARG A 279 19.27 -14.93 -0.11
C ARG A 279 18.72 -14.55 -1.48
N GLN A 280 18.06 -13.40 -1.62
CA GLN A 280 17.50 -12.99 -2.90
C GLN A 280 18.58 -12.52 -3.87
N THR A 281 18.59 -13.10 -5.07
CA THR A 281 19.44 -12.67 -6.19
C THR A 281 18.82 -11.53 -6.98
N ASP A 282 17.49 -11.48 -7.02
CA ASP A 282 16.72 -10.50 -7.79
C ASP A 282 16.40 -9.28 -6.93
N LEU A 283 16.89 -8.11 -7.34
CA LEU A 283 16.80 -6.89 -6.54
C LEU A 283 15.34 -6.43 -6.35
N LYS A 284 14.50 -6.48 -7.39
CA LYS A 284 13.06 -6.16 -7.25
C LYS A 284 12.35 -7.14 -6.32
N SER A 285 12.73 -8.41 -6.32
CA SER A 285 12.13 -9.43 -5.45
C SER A 285 12.53 -9.21 -3.99
N LEU A 286 13.79 -8.81 -3.74
CA LEU A 286 14.28 -8.46 -2.40
C LEU A 286 13.45 -7.30 -1.82
N ILE A 287 13.24 -6.23 -2.60
CA ILE A 287 12.39 -5.10 -2.18
C ILE A 287 10.96 -5.58 -1.91
N ALA A 288 10.41 -6.46 -2.76
CA ALA A 288 9.07 -7.02 -2.57
C ALA A 288 8.95 -7.88 -1.30
N TYR A 289 9.92 -8.74 -0.96
CA TYR A 289 9.90 -9.47 0.30
C TYR A 289 10.09 -8.55 1.52
N SER A 290 10.89 -7.48 1.39
CA SER A 290 11.00 -6.47 2.45
C SER A 290 9.67 -5.74 2.68
N SER A 291 8.83 -5.52 1.67
CA SER A 291 7.51 -4.93 1.91
C SER A 291 6.58 -5.89 2.66
N VAL A 292 6.69 -7.21 2.45
CA VAL A 292 5.97 -8.20 3.26
C VAL A 292 6.42 -8.14 4.73
N SER A 293 7.72 -8.02 5.01
CA SER A 293 8.21 -7.94 6.39
C SER A 293 7.70 -6.70 7.11
N HIS A 294 7.84 -5.51 6.53
CA HIS A 294 7.36 -4.27 7.16
C HIS A 294 5.83 -4.23 7.29
N MET A 295 5.06 -4.70 6.29
CA MET A 295 3.60 -4.78 6.42
C MET A 295 3.15 -5.84 7.43
N GLY A 296 3.95 -6.88 7.69
CA GLY A 296 3.73 -7.84 8.78
C GLY A 296 3.71 -7.16 10.15
N LEU A 297 4.64 -6.24 10.42
CA LEU A 297 4.61 -5.42 11.65
C LEU A 297 3.35 -4.56 11.73
N VAL A 298 2.93 -3.95 10.61
CA VAL A 298 1.68 -3.16 10.55
C VAL A 298 0.46 -4.02 10.92
N VAL A 299 0.35 -5.24 10.39
CA VAL A 299 -0.75 -6.16 10.74
C VAL A 299 -0.74 -6.50 12.23
N GLY A 300 0.43 -6.80 12.80
CA GLY A 300 0.56 -7.03 14.25
C GLY A 300 0.13 -5.83 15.09
N GLY A 301 0.54 -4.62 14.71
CA GLY A 301 0.17 -3.38 15.40
C GLY A 301 -1.32 -3.06 15.33
N ILE A 302 -1.98 -3.33 14.19
CA ILE A 302 -3.43 -3.13 14.02
C ILE A 302 -4.23 -4.15 14.85
N LEU A 303 -3.82 -5.42 14.87
CA LEU A 303 -4.56 -6.48 15.57
C LEU A 303 -4.55 -6.34 17.10
N ILE A 304 -3.55 -5.66 17.67
CA ILE A 304 -3.49 -5.39 19.12
C ILE A 304 -4.46 -4.26 19.54
N GLN A 305 -4.92 -3.43 18.60
CA GLN A 305 -5.92 -2.38 18.82
C GLN A 305 -5.54 -1.35 19.91
N THR A 306 -4.24 -1.14 20.17
CA THR A 306 -3.82 -0.06 21.07
C THR A 306 -3.64 1.25 20.30
N PRO A 307 -3.85 2.42 20.94
CA PRO A 307 -3.61 3.72 20.30
C PRO A 307 -2.19 3.86 19.73
N TRP A 308 -1.18 3.34 20.44
CA TRP A 308 0.22 3.29 19.98
C TRP A 308 0.42 2.34 18.80
N GLY A 309 -0.28 1.20 18.79
CA GLY A 309 -0.28 0.27 17.67
C GLY A 309 -0.86 0.88 16.40
N PHE A 310 -2.01 1.58 16.50
CA PHE A 310 -2.63 2.27 15.36
C PHE A 310 -1.82 3.46 14.86
N SER A 311 -1.30 4.30 15.75
CA SER A 311 -0.45 5.43 15.35
C SER A 311 0.85 4.96 14.70
N GLY A 312 1.52 3.97 15.29
CA GLY A 312 2.72 3.36 14.74
C GLY A 312 2.48 2.70 13.37
N ALA A 313 1.38 1.96 13.23
CA ALA A 313 0.97 1.36 11.97
C ALA A 313 0.74 2.40 10.87
N LEU A 314 0.07 3.52 11.17
CA LEU A 314 -0.14 4.60 10.21
C LEU A 314 1.17 5.28 9.80
N VAL A 315 2.02 5.61 10.76
CA VAL A 315 3.34 6.21 10.50
C VAL A 315 4.18 5.29 9.61
N LEU A 316 4.25 3.99 9.96
CA LEU A 316 5.01 3.00 9.18
C LEU A 316 4.42 2.80 7.78
N MET A 317 3.09 2.80 7.63
CA MET A 317 2.43 2.69 6.32
C MET A 317 2.86 3.82 5.37
N ILE A 318 2.86 5.08 5.84
CA ILE A 318 3.26 6.24 5.03
C ILE A 318 4.75 6.18 4.73
N ALA A 319 5.55 5.98 5.77
CA ALA A 319 7.00 6.07 5.72
C ALA A 319 7.59 4.94 4.85
N HIS A 320 7.12 3.70 5.03
CA HIS A 320 7.46 2.58 4.15
C HIS A 320 6.93 2.79 2.73
N GLY A 321 5.77 3.44 2.55
CA GLY A 321 5.25 3.74 1.21
C GLY A 321 6.19 4.63 0.38
N LEU A 322 6.79 5.64 1.02
CA LEU A 322 7.82 6.49 0.41
C LEU A 322 9.14 5.74 0.21
N ALA A 323 9.61 5.00 1.22
CA ALA A 323 10.89 4.29 1.14
C ALA A 323 10.87 3.18 0.06
N SER A 324 9.84 2.35 0.05
CA SER A 324 9.71 1.24 -0.92
C SER A 324 9.54 1.74 -2.36
N SER A 325 8.75 2.79 -2.58
CA SER A 325 8.62 3.38 -3.92
C SER A 325 9.92 3.99 -4.43
N ALA A 326 10.70 4.64 -3.55
CA ALA A 326 12.04 5.09 -3.87
C ALA A 326 12.96 3.91 -4.24
N LEU A 327 13.00 2.84 -3.43
CA LEU A 327 13.81 1.65 -3.72
C LEU A 327 13.44 1.00 -5.06
N PHE A 328 12.14 0.86 -5.39
CA PHE A 328 11.71 0.35 -6.70
C PHE A 328 12.15 1.27 -7.85
N CYS A 329 12.14 2.60 -7.64
CA CYS A 329 12.65 3.55 -8.62
C CYS A 329 14.17 3.39 -8.82
N LEU A 330 14.93 3.30 -7.73
CA LEU A 330 16.38 3.10 -7.81
C LEU A 330 16.72 1.77 -8.50
N ALA A 331 15.98 0.71 -8.18
CA ALA A 331 16.04 -0.57 -8.89
C ALA A 331 15.82 -0.41 -10.39
N ASN A 332 14.81 0.37 -10.79
CA ASN A 332 14.51 0.62 -12.20
C ASN A 332 15.66 1.36 -12.92
N THR A 333 16.28 2.36 -12.30
CA THR A 333 17.40 3.07 -12.93
C THR A 333 18.63 2.16 -13.16
N SER A 334 18.82 1.13 -12.32
CA SER A 334 19.86 0.11 -12.55
C SER A 334 19.45 -0.87 -13.65
N TYR A 335 18.16 -1.22 -13.72
CA TYR A 335 17.60 -2.10 -14.73
C TYR A 335 17.61 -1.46 -16.12
N GLU A 336 17.29 -0.17 -16.26
CA GLU A 336 17.32 0.55 -17.55
C GLU A 336 18.72 0.61 -18.16
N ARG A 337 19.78 0.47 -17.35
CA ARG A 337 21.17 0.45 -17.84
C ARG A 337 21.70 -0.96 -18.11
N THR A 338 21.38 -1.91 -17.23
CA THR A 338 21.94 -3.27 -17.28
C THR A 338 21.02 -4.28 -17.97
N HIS A 339 19.74 -3.94 -18.18
CA HIS A 339 18.67 -4.82 -18.66
C HIS A 339 18.52 -6.13 -17.87
N SER A 340 19.05 -6.19 -16.64
CA SER A 340 19.00 -7.36 -15.78
C SER A 340 18.53 -6.96 -14.38
N ARG A 341 17.80 -7.87 -13.70
CA ARG A 341 17.32 -7.66 -12.31
C ARG A 341 18.27 -8.23 -11.26
N THR A 342 19.32 -8.94 -11.71
CA THR A 342 20.25 -9.68 -10.87
C THR A 342 21.22 -8.74 -10.17
N MET A 343 21.19 -8.71 -8.84
CA MET A 343 21.97 -7.82 -8.00
C MET A 343 23.49 -7.98 -8.20
N LEU A 344 23.95 -9.21 -8.46
CA LEU A 344 25.37 -9.53 -8.67
C LEU A 344 25.97 -8.83 -9.89
N LEU A 345 25.16 -8.52 -10.91
CA LEU A 345 25.62 -7.82 -12.12
C LEU A 345 25.76 -6.31 -11.92
N ALA A 346 25.09 -5.74 -10.92
CA ALA A 346 25.05 -4.30 -10.66
C ALA A 346 26.02 -3.86 -9.55
N ARG A 347 27.22 -4.44 -9.49
CA ARG A 347 28.24 -4.13 -8.48
C ARG A 347 29.12 -2.94 -8.90
N GLY A 348 29.69 -2.24 -7.91
CA GLY A 348 30.66 -1.17 -8.15
C GLY A 348 30.07 0.15 -8.69
N LEU A 349 28.75 0.33 -8.62
CA LEU A 349 28.07 1.53 -9.13
C LEU A 349 28.46 2.82 -8.38
N GLN A 350 29.06 2.72 -7.18
CA GLN A 350 29.56 3.87 -6.41
C GLN A 350 30.62 4.69 -7.14
N MET A 351 31.54 4.03 -7.84
CA MET A 351 32.59 4.74 -8.59
C MET A 351 32.04 5.43 -9.83
N VAL A 352 30.95 4.92 -10.41
CA VAL A 352 30.38 5.40 -11.67
C VAL A 352 29.31 6.47 -11.45
N LEU A 353 28.46 6.31 -10.43
CA LEU A 353 27.29 7.15 -10.20
C LEU A 353 27.21 7.61 -8.72
N PRO A 354 28.11 8.50 -8.26
CA PRO A 354 28.20 8.86 -6.84
C PRO A 354 26.91 9.48 -6.28
N LEU A 355 26.25 10.36 -7.05
CA LEU A 355 24.96 10.94 -6.63
C LEU A 355 23.84 9.88 -6.56
N MET A 356 23.87 8.88 -7.45
CA MET A 356 22.91 7.78 -7.37
C MET A 356 23.15 6.96 -6.11
N THR A 357 24.42 6.76 -5.73
CA THR A 357 24.73 6.04 -4.49
C THR A 357 24.35 6.77 -3.23
N THR A 358 24.38 8.11 -3.21
CA THR A 358 23.82 8.86 -2.07
C THR A 358 22.31 8.59 -1.92
N TRP A 359 21.57 8.46 -3.02
CA TRP A 359 20.15 8.11 -2.96
C TRP A 359 19.91 6.66 -2.51
N TRP A 360 20.73 5.70 -2.98
CA TRP A 360 20.72 4.32 -2.47
C TRP A 360 21.02 4.26 -0.97
N PHE A 361 21.98 5.05 -0.49
CA PHE A 361 22.32 5.12 0.92
C PHE A 361 21.16 5.67 1.75
N ILE A 362 20.56 6.79 1.34
CA ILE A 362 19.40 7.37 2.06
C ILE A 362 18.21 6.41 2.05
N ALA A 363 17.93 5.75 0.93
CA ALA A 363 16.82 4.80 0.82
C ALA A 363 17.05 3.52 1.63
N SER A 364 18.27 3.00 1.67
CA SER A 364 18.63 1.84 2.52
C SER A 364 18.60 2.19 4.01
N LEU A 365 19.07 3.38 4.40
CA LEU A 365 18.95 3.90 5.76
C LEU A 365 17.48 4.09 6.19
N ALA A 366 16.63 4.55 5.27
CA ALA A 366 15.20 4.60 5.52
C ALA A 366 14.63 3.19 5.73
N ASN A 367 15.02 2.23 4.89
CA ASN A 367 14.51 0.86 4.96
C ASN A 367 14.88 0.14 6.26
N LEU A 368 16.08 0.38 6.82
CA LEU A 368 16.49 -0.16 8.13
C LEU A 368 16.00 0.65 9.33
N ALA A 369 15.19 1.68 9.09
CA ALA A 369 14.62 2.54 10.13
C ALA A 369 15.67 3.28 10.97
N LEU A 370 16.59 4.01 10.32
CA LEU A 370 17.58 4.85 11.02
C LEU A 370 16.93 6.10 11.66
N PRO A 371 17.25 6.48 12.92
CA PRO A 371 16.89 7.81 13.44
C PRO A 371 17.54 8.93 12.63
N PRO A 372 16.85 10.05 12.32
CA PRO A 372 15.51 10.49 12.74
C PRO A 372 14.38 10.20 11.71
N LEU A 373 14.55 9.21 10.82
CA LEU A 373 13.57 8.95 9.75
C LEU A 373 12.26 8.36 10.32
N PRO A 374 11.09 8.67 9.71
CA PRO A 374 9.78 8.28 10.25
C PRO A 374 9.55 6.77 10.32
N ASN A 375 10.29 5.97 9.53
CA ASN A 375 10.24 4.50 9.61
C ASN A 375 10.55 4.02 11.04
N LEU A 376 11.55 4.61 11.71
CA LEU A 376 11.89 4.26 13.10
C LEU A 376 10.73 4.55 14.05
N MET A 377 10.10 5.72 13.92
CA MET A 377 9.02 6.10 14.82
C MET A 377 7.86 5.12 14.70
N GLY A 378 7.49 4.74 13.48
CA GLY A 378 6.47 3.74 13.23
C GLY A 378 6.83 2.37 13.82
N GLU A 379 8.03 1.87 13.53
CA GLU A 379 8.49 0.58 14.03
C GLU A 379 8.60 0.54 15.56
N LEU A 380 9.16 1.58 16.18
CA LEU A 380 9.32 1.64 17.63
C LEU A 380 7.97 1.68 18.35
N MET A 381 7.00 2.47 17.86
CA MET A 381 5.63 2.48 18.41
C MET A 381 4.93 1.11 18.31
N ILE A 382 5.15 0.38 17.20
CA ILE A 382 4.61 -0.97 17.04
C ILE A 382 5.31 -1.97 17.98
N ILE A 383 6.62 -1.88 18.11
CA ILE A 383 7.40 -2.77 18.99
C ILE A 383 7.02 -2.54 20.47
N THR A 384 6.85 -1.30 20.91
CA THR A 384 6.44 -1.01 22.29
C THR A 384 5.02 -1.48 22.58
N SER A 385 4.09 -1.31 21.63
CA SER A 385 2.72 -1.84 21.78
C SER A 385 2.66 -3.36 21.80
N LEU A 386 3.44 -4.05 20.96
CA LEU A 386 3.61 -5.50 20.98
C LEU A 386 4.23 -6.01 22.28
N PHE A 387 5.24 -5.31 22.79
CA PHE A 387 5.89 -5.66 24.05
C PHE A 387 4.92 -5.55 25.24
N ASN A 388 4.09 -4.50 25.25
CA ASN A 388 3.04 -4.35 26.25
C ASN A 388 1.96 -5.42 26.13
N TRP A 389 1.69 -5.93 24.91
CA TRP A 389 0.76 -7.04 24.70
C TRP A 389 1.32 -8.38 25.21
N SER A 390 2.56 -8.72 24.87
CA SER A 390 3.30 -9.78 25.55
C SER A 390 4.82 -9.59 25.45
N TRP A 391 5.53 -9.80 26.56
CA TRP A 391 6.97 -9.55 26.65
C TRP A 391 7.79 -10.38 25.65
N TRP A 392 7.28 -11.53 25.18
CA TRP A 392 8.04 -12.47 24.34
C TRP A 392 8.18 -11.95 22.92
N THR A 393 7.31 -11.03 22.50
CA THR A 393 7.33 -10.43 21.17
C THR A 393 8.63 -9.66 20.90
N ILE A 394 9.31 -9.14 21.94
CA ILE A 394 10.56 -8.39 21.77
C ILE A 394 11.68 -9.22 21.15
N ILE A 395 11.69 -10.53 21.41
CA ILE A 395 12.68 -11.43 20.82
C ILE A 395 12.42 -11.55 19.32
N LEU A 396 11.15 -11.69 18.92
CA LEU A 396 10.77 -11.83 17.50
C LEU A 396 10.94 -10.51 16.75
N THR A 397 10.52 -9.39 17.32
CA THR A 397 10.66 -8.08 16.67
C THR A 397 12.10 -7.60 16.65
N GLY A 398 12.86 -7.80 17.73
CA GLY A 398 14.28 -7.47 17.81
C GLY A 398 15.16 -8.30 16.87
N THR A 399 14.87 -9.60 16.71
CA THR A 399 15.53 -10.40 15.66
C THR A 399 15.11 -9.96 14.26
N GLY A 400 13.84 -9.60 14.07
CA GLY A 400 13.33 -9.01 12.83
C GLY A 400 14.10 -7.75 12.42
N THR A 401 14.29 -6.79 13.33
CA THR A 401 15.01 -5.54 13.03
C THR A 401 16.51 -5.74 12.77
N LEU A 402 17.14 -6.72 13.44
CA LEU A 402 18.52 -7.11 13.11
C LEU A 402 18.61 -7.65 11.68
N ILE A 403 17.65 -8.50 11.29
CA ILE A 403 17.57 -9.03 9.92
C ILE A 403 17.29 -7.91 8.93
N THR A 404 16.43 -6.94 9.25
CA THR A 404 16.17 -5.79 8.36
C THR A 404 17.40 -4.98 8.07
N ALA A 405 18.19 -4.65 9.10
CA ALA A 405 19.47 -3.97 8.95
C ALA A 405 20.46 -4.77 8.10
N SER A 406 20.49 -6.10 8.27
CA SER A 406 21.41 -6.97 7.52
C SER A 406 21.10 -7.01 6.02
N TYR A 407 19.84 -7.19 5.61
CA TYR A 407 19.52 -7.23 4.17
C TYR A 407 19.54 -5.84 3.52
N SER A 408 19.24 -4.77 4.27
CA SER A 408 19.28 -3.41 3.71
C SER A 408 20.70 -2.96 3.41
N LEU A 409 21.65 -3.30 4.28
CA LEU A 409 23.07 -3.03 4.09
C LEU A 409 23.71 -3.99 3.08
N TYR A 410 23.18 -5.20 2.94
CA TYR A 410 23.57 -6.12 1.86
C TYR A 410 23.10 -5.64 0.48
N MET A 411 21.93 -4.99 0.42
CA MET A 411 21.38 -4.42 -0.81
C MET A 411 22.16 -3.16 -1.27
N PHE A 412 22.66 -2.36 -0.33
CA PHE A 412 23.48 -1.19 -0.58
C PHE A 412 24.92 -1.59 -0.95
#